data_AF-A0A662FTY0-F1
#
_entry.id   AF-A0A662FTY0-F1
#
_cell.length_a   1.000
_cell.length_b   1.000
_cell.length_c   1.000
_cell.angle_alpha   90.00
_cell.angle_beta   90.00
_cell.angle_gamma   90.00
#
_symmetry.space_group_name_H-M   'P 1'
#
loop_
_entity.id
_entity.type
_entity.pdbx_description
1 polymer ?
#
loop_
_entity_poly.entity_id
_entity_poly.type
_entity_poly.pdbx_seq_one_letter_code
_entity_poly.pdbx_strand_id
1 'polypeptide(L)'
;MEGGVYILLDIYFFEHLLISIAFLLSTIITWRLRKKVACEEEFKALTYISLGFFVGFIFYLLGGFAGAYIYQLPILPLRLHEEGIMPSQAAHIVFLYNTVFKAIYLIALYTALLLVAYGVNKLINQRCREPPAEVEEGE
;
A
#
# COMPACT_ATOMS: atom_id res chain seq x y z
N MET A 1 3.42 -33.53 8.75
CA MET A 1 3.59 -32.20 9.38
C MET A 1 3.80 -31.09 8.34
N GLU A 2 4.22 -31.39 7.11
CA GLU A 2 4.46 -30.40 6.05
C GLU A 2 3.22 -29.58 5.66
N GLY A 3 2.02 -30.19 5.61
CA GLY A 3 0.79 -29.48 5.21
C GLY A 3 0.42 -28.29 6.11
N GLY A 4 0.72 -28.34 7.41
CA GLY A 4 0.42 -27.23 8.33
C GLY A 4 1.35 -26.02 8.16
N VAL A 5 2.57 -26.26 7.70
CA VAL A 5 3.59 -25.23 7.48
C VAL A 5 3.23 -24.38 6.27
N TYR A 6 2.81 -25.00 5.16
CA TYR A 6 2.34 -24.28 3.96
C TYR A 6 1.09 -23.44 4.23
N ILE A 7 0.16 -23.93 5.05
CA ILE A 7 -1.04 -23.19 5.45
C ILE A 7 -0.66 -21.88 6.17
N LEU A 8 0.38 -21.87 7.00
CA LEU A 8 0.82 -20.64 7.69
C LEU A 8 1.41 -19.59 6.73
N LEU A 9 2.16 -20.01 5.70
CA LEU A 9 2.66 -19.11 4.67
C LEU A 9 1.51 -18.53 3.86
N ASP A 10 0.58 -19.40 3.45
CA ASP A 10 -0.55 -19.00 2.62
C ASP A 10 -1.47 -18.04 3.36
N ILE A 11 -1.80 -18.31 4.64
CA ILE A 11 -2.61 -17.38 5.45
C ILE A 11 -1.93 -16.01 5.54
N TYR A 12 -0.63 -15.98 5.83
CA TYR A 12 0.13 -14.73 5.90
C TYR A 12 0.10 -13.98 4.56
N PHE A 13 0.30 -14.69 3.44
CA PHE A 13 0.24 -14.08 2.11
C PHE A 13 -1.18 -13.59 1.78
N PHE A 14 -2.22 -14.38 2.07
CA PHE A 14 -3.61 -14.03 1.82
C PHE A 14 -4.04 -12.77 2.59
N GLU A 15 -3.59 -12.61 3.83
CA GLU A 15 -3.86 -11.38 4.59
C GLU A 15 -3.31 -10.15 3.86
N HIS A 16 -2.05 -10.21 3.43
CA HIS A 16 -1.41 -9.11 2.70
C HIS A 16 -2.02 -8.91 1.30
N LEU A 17 -2.45 -9.98 0.65
CA LEU A 17 -3.13 -9.94 -0.64
C LEU A 17 -4.49 -9.25 -0.53
N LEU A 18 -5.28 -9.56 0.50
CA LEU A 18 -6.57 -8.92 0.74
C LEU A 18 -6.42 -7.41 0.95
N ILE A 19 -5.42 -7.00 1.75
CA ILE A 19 -5.11 -5.57 1.95
C ILE A 19 -4.68 -4.92 0.62
N SER A 20 -3.82 -5.58 -0.14
CA SER A 20 -3.37 -5.12 -1.45
C SER A 20 -4.56 -4.93 -2.43
N ILE A 21 -5.51 -5.86 -2.44
CA ILE A 21 -6.74 -5.75 -3.27
C ILE A 21 -7.55 -4.50 -2.90
N ALA A 22 -7.65 -4.13 -1.62
CA ALA A 22 -8.33 -2.90 -1.22
C ALA A 22 -7.67 -1.65 -1.82
N PHE A 23 -6.33 -1.60 -1.82
CA PHE A 23 -5.56 -0.55 -2.49
C PHE A 23 -5.74 -0.57 -4.01
N LEU A 24 -5.80 -1.76 -4.62
CA LEU A 24 -6.01 -1.92 -6.06
C LEU A 24 -7.37 -1.38 -6.49
N LEU A 25 -8.44 -1.76 -5.77
CA LEU A 25 -9.79 -1.26 -6.05
C LEU A 25 -9.85 0.26 -5.93
N SER A 26 -9.26 0.82 -4.89
CA SER A 26 -9.16 2.28 -4.68
C SER A 26 -8.40 2.96 -5.84
N THR A 27 -7.32 2.35 -6.32
CA THR A 27 -6.56 2.82 -7.49
C THR A 27 -7.41 2.82 -8.75
N ILE A 28 -8.14 1.73 -9.02
CA ILE A 28 -8.99 1.59 -10.22
C ILE A 28 -10.11 2.63 -10.21
N ILE A 29 -10.78 2.82 -9.06
CA ILE A 29 -11.86 3.81 -8.90
C ILE A 29 -11.31 5.21 -9.17
N THR A 30 -10.20 5.57 -8.52
CA THR A 30 -9.57 6.89 -8.68
C THR A 30 -9.12 7.14 -10.12
N TRP A 31 -8.54 6.14 -10.78
CA TRP A 31 -8.16 6.23 -12.19
C TRP A 31 -9.38 6.49 -13.08
N ARG A 32 -10.48 5.77 -12.86
CA ARG A 32 -11.72 5.98 -13.62
C ARG A 32 -12.28 7.39 -13.42
N LEU A 33 -12.24 7.92 -12.20
CA LEU A 33 -12.64 9.30 -11.91
C LEU A 33 -11.74 10.30 -12.64
N ARG A 34 -10.42 10.09 -12.60
CA ARG A 34 -9.44 10.94 -13.28
C ARG A 34 -9.73 11.08 -14.79
N LYS A 35 -10.17 10.01 -15.46
CA LYS A 35 -10.51 10.04 -16.90
C LYS A 35 -11.71 10.94 -17.23
N LYS A 36 -12.55 11.29 -16.25
CA LYS A 36 -13.77 12.10 -16.44
C LYS A 36 -13.55 13.58 -16.15
N VAL A 37 -12.38 13.95 -15.64
CA VAL A 37 -12.07 15.31 -15.23
C VAL A 37 -11.46 16.07 -16.40
N ALA A 38 -12.03 17.24 -16.71
CA ALA A 38 -11.51 18.16 -17.73
C ALA A 38 -10.54 19.20 -17.16
N CYS A 39 -10.62 19.48 -15.85
CA CYS A 39 -9.77 20.44 -15.16
C CYS A 39 -8.37 19.86 -14.88
N GLU A 40 -7.31 20.56 -15.32
CA GLU A 40 -5.94 20.10 -15.16
C GLU A 40 -5.50 19.96 -13.70
N GLU A 41 -5.95 20.87 -12.82
CA GLU A 41 -5.57 20.82 -11.40
C GLU A 41 -6.25 19.67 -10.65
N GLU A 42 -7.50 19.38 -10.96
CA GLU A 42 -8.19 18.20 -10.45
C GLU A 42 -7.54 16.91 -10.98
N PHE A 43 -7.14 16.88 -12.26
CA PHE A 43 -6.41 15.74 -12.83
C PHE A 43 -5.08 15.47 -12.11
N LYS A 44 -4.32 16.53 -11.79
CA LYS A 44 -3.08 16.43 -11.00
C LYS A 44 -3.38 15.91 -9.59
N ALA A 45 -4.40 16.45 -8.93
CA ALA A 45 -4.82 16.01 -7.60
C ALA A 45 -5.19 14.51 -7.57
N LEU A 46 -6.04 14.07 -8.49
CA LEU A 46 -6.42 12.66 -8.67
C LEU A 46 -5.22 11.76 -9.02
N THR A 47 -4.19 12.30 -9.67
CA THR A 47 -2.95 11.56 -9.93
C THR A 47 -2.17 11.27 -8.65
N TYR A 48 -2.06 12.22 -7.72
CA TYR A 48 -1.45 11.96 -6.41
C TYR A 48 -2.23 10.92 -5.60
N ILE A 49 -3.56 11.02 -5.60
CA ILE A 49 -4.42 10.03 -4.93
C ILE A 49 -4.22 8.64 -5.53
N SER A 50 -4.28 8.54 -6.86
CA SER A 50 -4.09 7.27 -7.57
C SER A 50 -2.70 6.70 -7.34
N LEU A 51 -1.67 7.55 -7.27
CA LEU A 51 -0.29 7.14 -7.01
C LEU A 51 -0.15 6.61 -5.58
N GLY A 52 -0.73 7.29 -4.59
CA GLY A 52 -0.70 6.82 -3.20
C GLY A 52 -1.33 5.44 -3.04
N PHE A 53 -2.51 5.21 -3.62
CA PHE A 53 -3.13 3.89 -3.61
C PHE A 53 -2.32 2.85 -4.37
N PHE A 54 -1.72 3.21 -5.52
CA PHE A 54 -0.89 2.28 -6.28
C PHE A 54 0.38 1.87 -5.53
N VAL A 55 1.05 2.83 -4.85
CA VAL A 55 2.19 2.55 -3.98
C VAL A 55 1.77 1.59 -2.87
N GLY A 56 0.64 1.84 -2.21
CA GLY A 56 0.09 0.92 -1.20
C GLY A 56 -0.15 -0.49 -1.75
N PHE A 57 -0.75 -0.61 -2.95
CA PHE A 57 -0.98 -1.88 -3.62
C PHE A 57 0.32 -2.68 -3.82
N ILE A 58 1.33 -2.05 -4.43
CA ILE A 58 2.61 -2.70 -4.76
C ILE A 58 3.36 -3.11 -3.50
N PHE A 59 3.45 -2.25 -2.48
CA PHE A 59 4.18 -2.57 -1.26
C PHE A 59 3.54 -3.72 -0.48
N TYR A 60 2.22 -3.75 -0.34
CA TYR A 60 1.54 -4.86 0.35
C TYR A 60 1.61 -6.16 -0.45
N LEU A 61 1.53 -6.09 -1.78
CA LEU A 61 1.66 -7.29 -2.64
C LEU A 61 3.08 -7.88 -2.57
N LEU A 62 4.09 -7.06 -2.86
CA LEU A 62 5.49 -7.50 -2.92
C LEU A 62 6.04 -7.83 -1.54
N GLY A 63 5.69 -7.03 -0.52
CA GLY A 63 6.06 -7.31 0.85
C GLY A 63 5.43 -8.60 1.34
N GLY A 64 4.13 -8.82 1.08
CA GLY A 64 3.43 -10.04 1.46
C GLY A 64 4.06 -11.26 0.81
N PHE A 65 4.35 -11.18 -0.49
CA PHE A 65 5.05 -12.23 -1.22
C PHE A 65 6.46 -12.50 -0.67
N ALA A 66 7.25 -11.45 -0.44
CA ALA A 66 8.59 -11.58 0.11
C ALA A 66 8.58 -12.19 1.52
N GLY A 67 7.72 -11.68 2.40
CA GLY A 67 7.58 -12.18 3.76
C GLY A 67 7.13 -13.64 3.82
N ALA A 68 6.20 -14.04 2.95
CA ALA A 68 5.69 -15.41 2.90
C ALA A 68 6.68 -16.38 2.25
N TYR A 69 7.19 -16.07 1.06
CA TYR A 69 7.85 -17.08 0.21
C TYR A 69 9.37 -16.91 0.13
N ILE A 70 9.90 -15.69 0.26
CA ILE A 70 11.34 -15.42 0.21
C ILE A 70 11.96 -15.58 1.59
N TYR A 71 11.45 -14.84 2.57
CA TYR A 71 11.95 -14.85 3.95
C TYR A 71 11.25 -15.86 4.84
N GLN A 72 10.10 -16.37 4.41
CA GLN A 72 9.36 -17.41 5.10
C GLN A 72 9.11 -17.08 6.58
N LEU A 73 8.79 -15.82 6.87
CA LEU A 73 8.64 -15.30 8.24
C LEU A 73 7.76 -16.17 9.15
N PRO A 74 6.61 -16.72 8.69
CA PRO A 74 5.75 -17.55 9.55
C PRO A 74 6.42 -18.86 10.01
N ILE A 75 7.41 -19.34 9.27
CA ILE A 75 8.07 -20.64 9.51
C ILE A 75 9.57 -20.51 9.81
N LEU A 76 10.09 -19.30 9.74
CA LEU A 76 11.44 -18.93 10.17
C LEU A 76 11.79 -19.53 11.56
N PRO A 77 10.94 -19.44 12.60
CA PRO A 77 11.24 -20.09 13.88
C PRO A 77 11.41 -21.62 13.79
N LEU A 78 10.67 -22.30 12.91
CA LEU A 78 10.82 -23.75 12.71
C LEU A 78 12.16 -24.08 12.03
N ARG A 79 12.53 -23.36 10.96
CA ARG A 79 13.82 -23.57 10.28
C ARG A 79 15.00 -23.36 11.21
N LEU A 80 15.00 -22.29 12.00
CA LEU A 80 16.11 -22.00 12.91
C LEU A 80 16.25 -23.07 14.01
N HIS A 81 15.12 -23.68 14.41
CA HIS A 81 15.15 -24.80 15.34
C HIS A 81 15.77 -26.06 14.70
N GLU A 82 15.41 -26.37 13.44
CA GLU A 82 15.98 -27.48 12.68
C GLU A 82 17.49 -27.30 12.40
N GLU A 83 17.96 -26.06 12.25
CA GLU A 83 19.38 -25.72 12.10
C GLU A 83 20.17 -25.81 13.42
N GLY A 84 19.52 -26.15 14.54
CA GLY A 84 20.17 -26.32 15.84
C GLY A 84 20.56 -25.00 16.52
N ILE A 85 20.00 -23.87 16.07
CA ILE A 85 20.26 -22.56 16.68
C ILE A 85 19.62 -22.50 18.07
N MET A 86 20.33 -21.91 19.03
CA MET A 86 19.79 -21.74 20.38
C MET A 86 18.46 -20.95 20.35
N PRO A 87 17.44 -21.37 21.14
CA PRO A 87 16.12 -20.74 21.10
C PRO A 87 16.12 -19.22 21.35
N SER A 88 17.03 -18.75 22.21
CA SER A 88 17.19 -17.32 22.51
C SER A 88 17.66 -16.53 21.29
N GLN A 89 18.65 -17.05 20.55
CA GLN A 89 19.18 -16.43 19.34
C GLN A 89 18.17 -16.48 18.20
N ALA A 90 17.47 -17.60 18.05
CA ALA A 90 16.41 -17.75 17.06
C ALA A 90 15.27 -16.74 17.27
N ALA A 91 14.84 -16.55 18.52
CA ALA A 91 13.83 -15.55 18.88
C ALA A 91 14.26 -14.13 18.50
N HIS A 92 15.53 -13.76 18.76
CA HIS A 92 16.07 -12.46 18.37
C HIS A 92 16.06 -12.25 16.85
N ILE A 93 16.46 -13.26 16.07
CA ILE A 93 16.46 -13.18 14.61
C ILE A 93 15.02 -13.02 14.09
N VAL A 94 14.09 -13.88 14.52
CA VAL A 94 12.68 -13.81 14.11
C VAL A 94 12.07 -12.46 14.47
N PHE A 95 12.35 -11.96 15.68
CA PHE A 95 11.88 -10.66 16.13
C PHE A 95 12.42 -9.52 15.26
N LEU A 96 13.71 -9.55 14.92
CA LEU A 96 14.33 -8.52 14.09
C LEU A 96 13.72 -8.48 12.70
N TYR A 97 13.57 -9.64 12.05
CA TYR A 97 12.93 -9.74 10.74
C TYR A 97 11.49 -9.23 10.75
N ASN A 98 10.68 -9.67 11.73
CA ASN A 98 9.30 -9.20 11.87
C ASN A 98 9.22 -7.69 12.11
N THR A 99 10.12 -7.15 12.93
CA THR A 99 10.19 -5.71 13.22
C THR A 99 10.53 -4.91 11.98
N VAL A 100 11.54 -5.33 11.21
CA VAL A 100 11.96 -4.67 9.97
C VAL A 100 10.83 -4.70 8.94
N PHE A 101 10.21 -5.86 8.72
CA PHE A 101 9.07 -5.97 7.80
C PHE A 101 7.92 -5.07 8.22
N LYS A 102 7.53 -5.08 9.50
CA LYS A 102 6.46 -4.24 10.02
C LYS A 102 6.79 -2.75 9.87
N ALA A 103 8.03 -2.35 10.12
CA ALA A 103 8.47 -0.97 9.93
C ALA A 103 8.37 -0.55 8.45
N ILE A 104 8.81 -1.39 7.52
CA ILE A 104 8.69 -1.14 6.08
C ILE A 104 7.22 -0.98 5.68
N TYR A 105 6.34 -1.87 6.13
CA TYR A 105 4.90 -1.77 5.84
C TYR A 105 4.30 -0.48 6.38
N LEU A 106 4.64 -0.09 7.61
CA LEU A 106 4.16 1.17 8.20
C LEU A 106 4.66 2.36 7.39
N ILE A 107 5.93 2.42 7.03
CA ILE A 107 6.49 3.53 6.24
C ILE A 107 5.79 3.62 4.89
N ALA A 108 5.58 2.48 4.21
CA ALA A 108 4.87 2.43 2.95
C ALA A 108 3.41 2.89 3.09
N LEU A 109 2.71 2.44 4.14
CA LEU A 109 1.34 2.85 4.44
C LEU A 109 1.24 4.36 4.71
N TYR A 110 2.12 4.91 5.56
CA TYR A 110 2.16 6.34 5.82
C TYR A 110 2.44 7.14 4.56
N THR A 111 3.37 6.69 3.72
CA THR A 111 3.68 7.34 2.44
C THR A 111 2.46 7.34 1.52
N ALA A 112 1.79 6.19 1.37
CA ALA A 112 0.57 6.06 0.58
C ALA A 112 -0.53 7.00 1.08
N LEU A 113 -0.76 7.04 2.40
CA LEU A 113 -1.75 7.91 3.03
C LEU A 113 -1.42 9.40 2.86
N LEU A 114 -0.15 9.79 2.98
CA LEU A 114 0.29 11.17 2.75
C LEU A 114 0.06 11.61 1.31
N LEU A 115 0.34 10.74 0.32
CA LEU A 115 0.05 11.02 -1.09
C LEU A 115 -1.46 11.20 -1.33
N VAL A 116 -2.28 10.33 -0.74
CA VAL A 116 -3.74 10.43 -0.82
C VAL A 116 -4.23 11.71 -0.16
N ALA A 117 -3.79 12.01 1.06
CA ALA A 117 -4.18 13.21 1.79
C ALA A 117 -3.76 14.49 1.06
N TYR A 118 -2.54 14.51 0.51
CA TYR A 118 -2.06 15.63 -0.30
C TYR A 118 -2.92 15.82 -1.55
N GLY A 119 -3.22 14.73 -2.28
CA GLY A 119 -4.08 14.77 -3.44
C GLY A 119 -5.51 15.25 -3.12
N VAL A 120 -6.09 14.79 -2.01
CA VAL A 120 -7.42 15.26 -1.54
C VAL A 120 -7.39 16.73 -1.16
N ASN A 121 -6.38 17.17 -0.42
CA ASN A 121 -6.22 18.58 -0.04
C ASN A 121 -6.08 19.47 -1.29
N LYS A 122 -5.31 19.01 -2.29
CA LYS A 122 -5.18 19.70 -3.57
C LYS A 122 -6.52 19.77 -4.32
N LEU A 123 -7.29 18.68 -4.33
CA LEU A 123 -8.61 18.62 -4.96
C LEU A 123 -9.61 19.60 -4.32
N ILE A 124 -9.57 19.76 -3.00
CA ILE A 124 -10.47 20.67 -2.27
C ILE A 124 -10.08 22.13 -2.49
N ASN A 125 -8.78 22.46 -2.41
CA ASN A 125 -8.29 23.83 -2.43
C ASN A 125 -8.14 24.42 -3.85
N GLN A 126 -8.01 23.58 -4.87
CA GLN A 126 -7.84 24.00 -6.26
C GLN A 126 -9.02 23.58 -7.13
N ARG A 127 -10.23 23.65 -6.57
CA ARG A 127 -11.46 23.48 -7.34
C ARG A 127 -11.42 24.47 -8.49
N CYS A 128 -11.57 23.99 -9.73
CA CYS A 128 -11.63 24.84 -10.91
C CYS A 128 -12.73 25.89 -10.65
N ARG A 129 -12.33 27.14 -10.40
CA ARG A 129 -13.27 28.26 -10.28
C ARG A 129 -13.69 28.56 -11.71
N GLU A 130 -14.98 28.42 -12.01
CA GLU A 130 -15.55 28.97 -13.24
C GLU A 130 -15.01 30.40 -13.40
N PRO A 131 -14.47 30.79 -14.57
CA PRO A 131 -14.15 32.19 -14.78
C PRO A 131 -15.42 33.01 -14.50
N PRO A 132 -15.34 34.15 -13.81
CA PRO A 132 -16.51 35.01 -13.65
C PRO A 132 -17.05 35.28 -15.05
N ALA A 133 -18.34 35.03 -15.26
CA ALA A 133 -19.01 35.33 -16.52
C ALA A 133 -18.59 36.74 -16.92
N GLU A 134 -17.96 36.86 -18.09
CA GLU A 134 -17.72 38.17 -18.68
C GLU A 134 -19.08 38.86 -18.72
N VAL A 135 -19.20 39.94 -17.93
CA VAL A 135 -20.31 40.86 -18.06
C VAL A 135 -20.13 41.42 -19.46
N GLU A 136 -20.99 41.01 -20.39
CA GLU A 136 -21.21 41.73 -21.63
C GLU A 136 -21.66 43.15 -21.23
N GLU A 137 -20.69 44.04 -21.03
CA GLU A 137 -20.93 45.47 -21.11
C GLU A 137 -21.30 45.74 -22.56
N GLY A 138 -22.59 45.99 -22.75
CA GLY A 138 -23.15 46.27 -24.06
C GLY A 138 -22.58 47.54 -24.68
N GLU A 139 -22.42 47.50 -25.99
CA GLU A 139 -22.57 48.62 -26.92
C GLU A 139 -23.21 48.11 -28.22
#